data_AF-A0A2G6FFQ1-F1
#
_entry.id   AF-A0A2G6FFQ1-F1
#
_cell.length_a   1.000
_cell.length_b   1.000
_cell.length_c   1.000
_cell.angle_alpha   90.00
_cell.angle_beta   90.00
_cell.angle_gamma   90.00
#
_symmetry.space_group_name_H-M   'P 1'
#
loop_
_entity.id
_entity.type
_entity.pdbx_description
1 polymer ?
#
loop_
_entity_poly.entity_id
_entity_poly.type
_entity_poly.pdbx_seq_one_letter_code
_entity_poly.pdbx_strand_id
1 'polypeptide(L)'
;SAQEIYYNAYYRPTNYRFADVLRSIDTMKKHGRFVSINYFILPGFTDSEPEYQALCQLIARHKPDFIQLRNLNIDPEKYLTVIGAEQLAVTDGIRHWLGRLQKRFPKLHFGYFNPQVIDGKLWSKGRKDG
;
A
#
# COMPACT_ATOMS: atom_id res chain seq x y z
N SER A 1 -0.27 -7.38 -1.48
CA SER A 1 0.22 -6.91 -2.79
C SER A 1 -0.88 -6.15 -3.50
N ALA A 2 -0.53 -5.21 -4.39
CA ALA A 2 -1.46 -4.57 -5.32
C ALA A 2 -1.77 -5.41 -6.57
N GLN A 3 -1.00 -6.48 -6.80
CA GLN A 3 -1.31 -7.50 -7.79
C GLN A 3 -2.25 -8.55 -7.17
N GLU A 4 -3.39 -8.78 -7.81
CA GLU A 4 -4.46 -9.62 -7.28
C GLU A 4 -4.01 -11.07 -7.01
N ILE A 5 -3.13 -11.64 -7.85
CA ILE A 5 -2.64 -13.01 -7.68
C ILE A 5 -1.94 -13.20 -6.32
N TYR A 6 -1.05 -12.29 -5.94
CA TYR A 6 -0.30 -12.34 -4.68
C TYR A 6 -1.17 -11.90 -3.49
N TYR A 7 -2.12 -10.99 -3.71
CA TYR A 7 -3.14 -10.66 -2.71
C TYR A 7 -3.95 -11.90 -2.33
N ASN A 8 -4.49 -12.61 -3.33
CA ASN A 8 -5.34 -13.77 -3.13
C ASN A 8 -4.56 -14.94 -2.49
N ALA A 9 -3.31 -15.16 -2.91
CA ALA A 9 -2.46 -16.20 -2.35
C ALA A 9 -2.20 -15.98 -0.84
N TYR A 10 -1.99 -14.73 -0.42
CA TYR A 10 -1.76 -14.38 0.98
C TYR A 10 -3.05 -14.33 1.82
N TYR A 11 -4.05 -13.54 1.39
CA TYR A 11 -5.26 -13.29 2.19
C TYR A 11 -6.30 -14.40 2.09
N ARG A 12 -6.23 -15.25 1.06
CA ARG A 12 -7.13 -16.40 0.82
C ARG A 12 -8.61 -16.03 1.06
N PRO A 13 -9.13 -15.03 0.33
CA PRO A 13 -10.42 -14.46 0.63
C PRO A 13 -11.54 -15.49 0.46
N THR A 14 -12.37 -15.64 1.49
CA THR A 14 -13.58 -16.45 1.51
C THR A 14 -14.76 -15.49 1.56
N ASN A 15 -15.58 -15.44 0.51
CA ASN A 15 -16.74 -14.54 0.35
C ASN A 15 -16.46 -13.09 -0.08
N TYR A 16 -15.26 -12.77 -0.55
CA TYR A 16 -14.99 -11.51 -1.25
C TYR A 16 -13.89 -11.69 -2.29
N ARG A 17 -13.74 -10.73 -3.19
CA ARG A 17 -12.68 -10.67 -4.20
C ARG A 17 -11.83 -9.43 -4.00
N PHE A 18 -10.66 -9.38 -4.61
CA PHE A 18 -9.84 -8.17 -4.61
C PHE A 18 -10.61 -6.95 -5.15
N ALA A 19 -11.46 -7.15 -6.16
CA ALA A 19 -12.35 -6.11 -6.68
C ALA A 19 -13.34 -5.56 -5.63
N ASP A 20 -13.77 -6.35 -4.65
CA ASP A 20 -14.60 -5.86 -3.52
C ASP A 20 -13.81 -4.91 -2.62
N VAL A 21 -12.52 -5.20 -2.40
CA VAL A 21 -11.62 -4.33 -1.63
C VAL A 21 -11.49 -2.98 -2.33
N LEU A 22 -11.24 -2.98 -3.64
CA LEU A 22 -11.15 -1.75 -4.43
C LEU A 22 -12.47 -0.96 -4.42
N ARG A 23 -13.62 -1.65 -4.56
CA ARG A 23 -14.94 -1.01 -4.44
C ARG A 23 -15.19 -0.38 -3.07
N SER A 24 -14.68 -0.98 -2.00
CA SER A 24 -14.83 -0.41 -0.65
C SER A 24 -14.07 0.91 -0.51
N ILE A 25 -12.88 1.02 -1.12
CA ILE A 25 -12.14 2.28 -1.21
C ILE A 25 -12.98 3.32 -1.96
N ASP A 26 -13.47 3.00 -3.16
CA ASP A 26 -14.26 3.92 -3.98
C ASP A 26 -15.52 4.41 -3.26
N THR A 27 -16.20 3.50 -2.55
CA THR A 27 -17.40 3.82 -1.76
C THR A 27 -17.08 4.82 -0.67
N MET A 28 -16.01 4.59 0.10
CA MET A 28 -15.57 5.52 1.14
C MET A 28 -15.18 6.88 0.57
N LYS A 29 -14.47 6.90 -0.57
CA LYS A 29 -14.10 8.15 -1.25
C LYS A 29 -15.31 8.91 -1.77
N LYS A 30 -16.34 8.22 -2.29
CA LYS A 30 -17.61 8.84 -2.73
C LYS A 30 -18.32 9.57 -1.58
N HIS A 31 -18.18 9.08 -0.35
CA HIS A 31 -18.74 9.72 0.85
C HIS A 31 -17.79 10.72 1.52
N GLY A 32 -16.70 11.13 0.84
CA GLY A 32 -15.74 12.09 1.37
C GLY A 32 -14.98 11.57 2.60
N ARG A 33 -14.91 10.25 2.78
CA ARG A 33 -14.22 9.65 3.92
C ARG A 33 -12.74 9.45 3.66
N PHE A 34 -12.00 9.40 4.75
CA PHE A 34 -10.57 9.09 4.76
C PHE A 34 -10.37 7.58 4.59
N VAL A 35 -9.46 7.20 3.69
CA VAL A 35 -9.10 5.82 3.40
C VAL A 35 -7.61 5.61 3.66
N SER A 36 -7.33 4.66 4.55
CA SER A 36 -6.00 4.17 4.84
C SER A 36 -5.90 2.70 4.41
N ILE A 37 -4.86 2.34 3.68
CA ILE A 37 -4.59 0.95 3.30
C ILE A 37 -3.31 0.46 3.97
N ASN A 38 -3.34 -0.78 4.48
CA ASN A 38 -2.15 -1.46 4.96
C ASN A 38 -1.38 -2.06 3.77
N TYR A 39 -0.08 -1.81 3.72
CA TYR A 39 0.79 -2.34 2.68
C TYR A 39 2.04 -2.98 3.28
N PHE A 40 2.16 -4.29 3.12
CA PHE A 40 3.31 -5.04 3.59
C PHE A 40 4.54 -4.78 2.71
N ILE A 41 5.66 -4.54 3.38
CA ILE A 41 6.96 -4.23 2.80
C ILE A 41 7.85 -5.46 2.89
N LEU A 42 8.33 -5.90 1.73
CA LEU A 42 9.34 -6.92 1.55
C LEU A 42 10.31 -6.46 0.45
N PRO A 43 11.56 -6.11 0.79
CA PRO A 43 12.57 -5.74 -0.21
C PRO A 43 12.76 -6.83 -1.26
N GLY A 44 12.91 -6.43 -2.52
CA GLY A 44 12.97 -7.29 -3.70
C GLY A 44 11.61 -7.77 -4.21
N PHE A 45 10.53 -7.61 -3.45
CA PHE A 45 9.16 -7.87 -3.91
C PHE A 45 8.36 -6.58 -4.04
N THR A 46 8.25 -5.82 -2.94
CA THR A 46 7.45 -4.60 -2.86
C THR A 46 7.98 -3.48 -3.77
N ASP A 47 9.29 -3.38 -3.88
CA ASP A 47 10.02 -2.43 -4.74
C ASP A 47 10.38 -3.00 -6.12
N SER A 48 9.81 -4.16 -6.49
CA SER A 48 9.86 -4.62 -7.88
C SER A 48 9.02 -3.73 -8.80
N GLU A 49 9.43 -3.61 -10.06
CA GLU A 49 8.70 -2.78 -11.03
C GLU A 49 7.24 -3.24 -11.28
N PRO A 50 6.93 -4.56 -11.37
CA PRO A 50 5.54 -5.00 -11.50
C PRO A 50 4.65 -4.59 -10.32
N GLU A 51 5.15 -4.74 -9.10
CA GLU A 51 4.40 -4.37 -7.90
C GLU A 51 4.26 -2.85 -7.78
N TYR A 52 5.32 -2.09 -8.10
CA TYR A 52 5.29 -0.64 -8.16
C TYR A 52 4.23 -0.13 -9.15
N GLN A 53 4.17 -0.70 -10.36
CA GLN A 53 3.20 -0.29 -11.38
C GLN A 53 1.76 -0.64 -10.96
N ALA A 54 1.54 -1.83 -10.40
CA ALA A 54 0.23 -2.23 -9.87
C ALA A 54 -0.24 -1.27 -8.77
N LEU A 55 0.65 -0.93 -7.83
CA LEU A 55 0.33 0.03 -6.77
C LEU A 55 0.05 1.43 -7.32
N CYS A 56 0.83 1.89 -8.30
CA CYS A 56 0.58 3.18 -8.97
C CYS A 56 -0.80 3.23 -9.63
N GLN A 57 -1.22 2.14 -10.29
CA GLN A 57 -2.55 2.06 -10.89
C GLN A 57 -3.65 2.10 -9.83
N LEU A 58 -3.49 1.35 -8.73
CA LEU A 58 -4.42 1.37 -7.61
C LEU A 58 -4.58 2.77 -7.03
N ILE A 59 -3.46 3.45 -6.74
CA ILE A 59 -3.46 4.80 -6.16
C ILE A 59 -4.12 5.80 -7.13
N ALA A 60 -3.73 5.77 -8.41
CA ALA A 60 -4.24 6.71 -9.40
C ALA A 60 -5.76 6.58 -9.59
N ARG A 61 -6.26 5.34 -9.58
CA ARG A 61 -7.67 5.03 -9.82
C ARG A 61 -8.55 5.26 -8.59
N HIS A 62 -8.13 4.73 -7.43
CA HIS A 62 -8.97 4.65 -6.24
C HIS A 62 -8.67 5.73 -5.20
N LYS A 63 -7.55 6.45 -5.35
CA LYS A 63 -7.18 7.65 -4.56
C LYS A 63 -7.33 7.44 -3.04
N PRO A 64 -6.69 6.40 -2.44
CA PRO A 64 -6.57 6.34 -0.99
C PRO A 64 -5.80 7.56 -0.49
N ASP A 65 -6.02 7.94 0.76
CA ASP A 65 -5.37 9.11 1.36
C ASP A 65 -4.05 8.75 2.04
N PHE A 66 -3.95 7.50 2.52
CA PHE A 66 -2.82 7.05 3.32
C PHE A 66 -2.43 5.61 3.01
N ILE A 67 -1.13 5.37 2.87
CA ILE A 67 -0.55 4.02 2.84
C ILE A 67 0.23 3.82 4.12
N GLN A 68 -0.26 2.86 4.90
CA GLN A 68 0.38 2.41 6.10
C GLN A 68 1.38 1.31 5.77
N LEU A 69 2.66 1.62 5.86
CA LEU A 69 3.74 0.70 5.55
C LEU A 69 3.96 -0.24 6.74
N ARG A 70 3.89 -1.55 6.47
CA ARG A 70 3.99 -2.60 7.47
C ARG A 70 5.17 -3.50 7.16
N ASN A 71 6.00 -3.74 8.17
CA ASN A 71 6.94 -4.85 8.05
C ASN A 71 6.16 -6.15 8.03
N LEU A 72 6.57 -7.03 7.15
CA LEU A 72 6.11 -8.41 7.16
C LEU A 72 6.85 -9.12 8.30
N ASN A 73 6.18 -9.37 9.42
CA ASN A 73 6.76 -10.09 10.57
C ASN A 73 6.76 -11.63 10.36
N ILE A 74 6.85 -12.06 9.11
CA ILE A 74 6.91 -13.47 8.71
C ILE A 74 8.27 -13.68 8.05
N ASP A 75 8.85 -14.86 8.24
CA ASP A 75 10.04 -15.28 7.52
C ASP A 75 9.89 -15.01 5.99
N PRO A 76 10.84 -14.30 5.36
CA PRO A 76 10.74 -13.94 3.94
C PRO A 76 10.57 -15.14 3.00
N GLU A 77 11.29 -16.23 3.23
CA GLU A 77 11.22 -17.44 2.37
C GLU A 77 9.86 -18.12 2.50
N LYS A 78 9.34 -18.21 3.73
CA LYS A 78 7.99 -18.71 3.98
C LYS A 78 6.94 -17.85 3.30
N TYR A 79 7.09 -16.52 3.30
CA TYR A 79 6.14 -15.64 2.64
C TYR A 79 6.19 -15.78 1.12
N LEU A 80 7.37 -15.85 0.52
CA LEU A 80 7.54 -16.11 -0.92
C LEU A 80 6.84 -17.40 -1.34
N THR A 81 7.01 -18.46 -0.54
CA THR A 81 6.32 -19.74 -0.72
C THR A 81 4.80 -19.58 -0.66
N VAL A 82 4.29 -18.83 0.33
CA VAL A 82 2.83 -18.61 0.50
C VAL A 82 2.24 -17.86 -0.68
N ILE A 83 2.94 -16.84 -1.20
CA ILE A 83 2.43 -16.05 -2.33
C ILE A 83 2.75 -16.67 -3.69
N GLY A 84 3.56 -17.74 -3.74
CA GLY A 84 3.97 -18.39 -4.98
C GLY A 84 4.91 -17.54 -5.83
N ALA A 85 5.72 -16.67 -5.21
CA ALA A 85 6.72 -15.88 -5.93
C ALA A 85 8.04 -16.67 -5.98
N GLU A 86 8.61 -16.82 -7.18
CA GLU A 86 9.82 -17.64 -7.39
C GLU A 86 11.06 -17.05 -6.72
N GLN A 87 11.33 -15.76 -6.93
CA GLN A 87 12.52 -15.09 -6.42
C GLN A 87 12.31 -13.59 -6.22
N LEU A 88 13.06 -13.03 -5.26
CA LEU A 88 13.13 -11.58 -5.06
C LEU A 88 13.90 -10.94 -6.22
N ALA A 89 13.36 -9.82 -6.73
CA ALA A 89 14.05 -9.02 -7.72
C ALA A 89 15.25 -8.29 -7.08
N VAL A 90 16.29 -8.05 -7.88
CA VAL A 90 17.31 -7.06 -7.53
C VAL A 90 16.73 -5.67 -7.77
N THR A 91 16.72 -4.84 -6.73
CA THR A 91 16.05 -3.53 -6.73
C THR A 91 16.94 -2.46 -6.11
N ASP A 92 16.62 -1.19 -6.41
CA ASP A 92 17.28 -0.02 -5.82
C ASP A 92 16.87 0.26 -4.36
N GLY A 93 16.05 -0.62 -3.77
CA GLY A 93 15.62 -0.60 -2.38
C GLY A 93 14.34 0.20 -2.10
N ILE A 94 13.73 -0.12 -0.96
CA ILE A 94 12.46 0.46 -0.48
C ILE A 94 12.49 1.99 -0.36
N ARG A 95 13.65 2.59 -0.04
CA ARG A 95 13.76 4.06 0.08
C ARG A 95 13.58 4.74 -1.28
N HIS A 96 14.21 4.20 -2.32
CA HIS A 96 14.07 4.74 -3.68
C HIS A 96 12.62 4.56 -4.18
N TRP A 97 12.05 3.38 -3.97
CA TRP A 97 10.64 3.09 -4.26
C TRP A 97 9.68 4.07 -3.58
N LEU A 98 9.86 4.34 -2.28
CA LEU A 98 9.03 5.29 -1.54
C LEU A 98 9.17 6.71 -2.10
N GLY A 99 10.40 7.14 -2.43
CA GLY A 99 10.65 8.44 -3.05
C GLY A 99 9.95 8.58 -4.42
N ARG A 100 9.96 7.52 -5.25
CA ARG A 100 9.22 7.47 -6.52
C ARG A 100 7.71 7.65 -6.29
N LEU A 101 7.14 6.99 -5.29
CA LEU A 101 5.71 7.10 -4.97
C LEU A 101 5.35 8.50 -4.46
N GLN A 102 6.13 9.06 -3.54
CA GLN A 102 5.91 10.40 -2.99
C GLN A 102 5.99 11.48 -4.08
N LYS A 103 6.95 11.36 -5.00
CA LYS A 103 7.07 12.27 -6.16
C LYS A 103 5.88 12.15 -7.11
N ARG A 104 5.41 10.93 -7.37
CA ARG A 104 4.29 10.67 -8.30
C ARG A 104 2.92 11.04 -7.71
N PHE A 105 2.75 10.87 -6.40
CA PHE A 105 1.48 11.08 -5.69
C PHE A 105 1.67 12.00 -4.47
N PRO A 106 1.90 13.32 -4.69
CA PRO A 106 2.23 14.25 -3.61
C PRO A 106 1.10 14.47 -2.58
N LYS A 107 -0.14 14.06 -2.90
CA LYS A 107 -1.30 14.12 -1.99
C LYS A 107 -1.50 12.84 -1.17
N LEU A 108 -0.77 11.78 -1.50
CA LEU A 108 -0.81 10.51 -0.77
C LEU A 108 0.18 10.56 0.39
N HIS A 109 -0.30 10.22 1.57
CA HIS A 109 0.51 10.21 2.78
C HIS A 109 0.99 8.79 3.10
N PHE A 110 2.12 8.70 3.79
CA PHE A 110 2.74 7.44 4.19
C PHE A 110 3.11 7.47 5.66
N GLY A 111 3.09 6.32 6.31
CA GLY A 111 3.62 6.20 7.67
C GLY A 111 3.37 4.84 8.29
N TYR A 112 3.75 4.72 9.56
CA TYR A 112 3.62 3.48 10.32
C TYR A 112 2.38 3.45 11.21
N PHE A 113 1.77 4.57 11.56
CA PHE A 113 0.54 4.59 12.38
C PHE A 113 -0.60 5.24 11.62
N ASN A 114 -1.85 4.84 11.92
CA ASN A 114 -2.99 5.51 11.30
C ASN A 114 -3.03 6.92 11.88
N PRO A 115 -2.97 7.96 11.05
CA PRO A 115 -2.99 9.32 11.55
C PRO A 115 -4.33 9.62 12.22
N GLN A 116 -4.31 10.52 13.20
CA GLN A 116 -5.54 11.09 13.71
C GLN A 116 -6.21 11.87 12.59
N VAL A 117 -7.48 11.58 12.33
CA VAL A 117 -8.29 12.27 11.33
C VAL A 117 -9.27 13.16 12.08
N ILE A 118 -9.25 14.46 11.80
CA ILE A 118 -10.22 15.43 12.33
C ILE A 118 -10.97 16.01 11.13
N ASP A 119 -12.30 15.90 11.13
CA ASP A 119 -13.19 16.38 10.05
C ASP A 119 -12.79 15.91 8.64
N GLY A 120 -12.34 14.66 8.52
CA GLY A 120 -11.93 14.07 7.23
C GLY A 120 -10.57 14.55 6.71
N LYS A 121 -9.84 15.35 7.47
CA LYS A 121 -8.48 15.80 7.16
C LYS A 121 -7.48 15.18 8.13
N LEU A 122 -6.28 14.94 7.62
CA LEU A 122 -5.15 14.49 8.43
C LEU A 122 -4.78 15.56 9.45
N TRP A 123 -4.68 15.16 10.71
CA TRP A 123 -4.06 15.98 11.75
C TRP A 123 -2.57 16.15 11.43
N SER A 124 -2.18 17.33 10.98
CA SER A 124 -0.77 17.72 10.95
C SER A 124 -0.41 18.34 12.30
N LYS A 125 0.39 17.64 13.12
CA LYS A 125 1.10 18.30 14.22
C LYS A 125 2.01 19.34 13.55
N GLY A 126 1.85 20.61 13.95
CA GLY A 126 2.43 21.77 13.27
C GLY A 126 3.88 21.55 12.82
N ARG A 127 4.18 22.03 11.61
CA ARG A 127 5.54 22.40 11.24
C ARG A 127 6.08 23.26 12.39
N LYS A 128 7.05 22.73 13.13
CA LYS A 128 7.97 23.60 13.85
C LYS A 128 8.88 24.15 12.78
N ASP A 129 8.56 25.36 12.34
CA ASP A 129 9.55 26.23 11.75
C ASP A 129 10.62 26.43 12.82
N GLY A 130 11.84 26.04 12.50
CA GLY A 130 13.05 26.19 13.29
C GLY A 130 14.20 26.43 12.33
#